data_AF-A0A4X2L7A3-F1
#
_entry.id   AF-A0A4X2L7A3-F1
#
_cell.length_a   1.000
_cell.length_b   1.000
_cell.length_c   1.000
_cell.angle_alpha   90.00
_cell.angle_beta   90.00
_cell.angle_gamma   90.00
#
_symmetry.space_group_name_H-M   'P 1'
#
loop_
_entity.id
_entity.type
_entity.pdbx_description
1 polymer ?
#
loop_
_entity_poly.entity_id
_entity_poly.type
_entity_poly.pdbx_seq_one_letter_code
_entity_poly.pdbx_strand_id
1 'polypeptide(L)'
;MAGVLKKTTGLIGLAVYETPWKRLRLLYLKIFDALEFMPSNAAYRKYTEQITNERLNMVKEETDLQKLEKELNKVVYLNFN
;
A
#
# COMPACT_ATOMS: atom_id res chain seq x y z
N MET A 1 -5.11 -13.46 -19.59
CA MET A 1 -5.26 -14.42 -18.46
C MET A 1 -5.76 -13.61 -17.27
N ALA A 2 -7.04 -13.70 -16.94
CA ALA A 2 -7.59 -13.05 -15.75
C ALA A 2 -7.05 -13.79 -14.53
N GLY A 3 -6.10 -13.19 -13.81
CA GLY A 3 -5.65 -13.70 -12.53
C GLY A 3 -6.83 -13.90 -11.59
N VAL A 4 -6.72 -14.87 -10.68
CA VAL A 4 -7.76 -15.26 -9.73
C VAL A 4 -8.34 -14.03 -9.02
N LEU A 5 -9.50 -13.55 -9.48
CA LEU A 5 -10.23 -12.48 -8.81
C LEU A 5 -10.80 -13.04 -7.51
N LYS A 6 -10.52 -12.38 -6.39
CA LYS A 6 -11.14 -12.73 -5.10
C LYS A 6 -12.66 -12.64 -5.25
N LYS A 7 -13.38 -13.68 -4.81
CA LYS A 7 -14.86 -13.71 -4.84
C LYS A 7 -15.48 -12.82 -3.76
N THR A 8 -14.83 -12.72 -2.60
CA THR A 8 -15.25 -11.91 -1.45
C THR A 8 -14.02 -11.55 -0.62
N THR A 9 -14.11 -10.47 0.16
CA THR A 9 -13.09 -10.09 1.16
C THR A 9 -13.29 -10.84 2.49
N GLY A 10 -14.45 -11.45 2.72
CA GLY A 10 -14.82 -12.04 4.01
C GLY A 10 -15.17 -11.01 5.09
N LEU A 11 -15.20 -9.72 4.76
CA LEU A 11 -15.49 -8.62 5.67
C LEU A 11 -16.77 -7.90 5.25
N ILE A 12 -17.64 -7.59 6.21
CA ILE A 12 -18.88 -6.84 5.95
C ILE A 12 -18.54 -5.40 5.58
N GLY A 13 -19.17 -4.88 4.52
CA GLY A 13 -19.00 -3.49 4.09
C GLY A 13 -17.70 -3.19 3.32
N LEU A 14 -16.81 -4.18 3.13
CA LEU A 14 -15.58 -4.02 2.34
C LEU A 14 -15.70 -4.77 1.00
N ALA A 15 -15.98 -4.03 -0.07
CA ALA A 15 -16.09 -4.59 -1.41
C ALA A 15 -14.74 -5.04 -1.97
N VAL A 16 -14.76 -6.08 -2.82
CA VAL A 16 -13.58 -6.49 -3.60
C VAL A 16 -13.31 -5.43 -4.67
N TYR A 17 -12.04 -5.03 -4.80
CA TYR A 17 -11.61 -4.06 -5.79
C TYR A 17 -10.97 -4.75 -7.00
N GLU A 18 -11.38 -4.40 -8.22
CA GLU A 18 -10.94 -5.09 -9.44
C GLU A 18 -9.48 -4.81 -9.83
N THR A 19 -9.01 -3.57 -9.60
CA THR A 19 -7.67 -3.13 -10.02
C THR A 19 -6.86 -2.55 -8.85
N PRO A 20 -6.53 -3.38 -7.84
CA PRO A 20 -5.92 -2.91 -6.59
C PRO A 20 -4.56 -2.24 -6.80
N TRP A 21 -3.71 -2.73 -7.72
CA TRP A 21 -2.41 -2.12 -8.00
C TRP A 21 -2.52 -0.67 -8.47
N LYS A 22 -3.42 -0.38 -9.43
CA LYS A 22 -3.61 0.98 -9.95
C LYS A 22 -4.11 1.90 -8.83
N ARG A 23 -5.05 1.42 -8.03
CA ARG A 23 -5.62 2.18 -6.91
C ARG A 23 -4.58 2.45 -5.83
N LEU A 24 -3.80 1.46 -5.41
CA LEU A 24 -2.75 1.60 -4.41
C LEU A 24 -1.65 2.57 -4.87
N ARG A 25 -1.18 2.46 -6.12
CA ARG A 25 -0.21 3.40 -6.69
C ARG A 25 -0.72 4.84 -6.65
N LEU A 26 -1.96 5.07 -7.08
CA LEU A 26 -2.58 6.40 -7.05
C LEU A 26 -2.68 6.94 -5.62
N LEU A 27 -3.06 6.10 -4.66
CA LEU A 27 -3.19 6.51 -3.26
C LEU A 27 -1.83 6.86 -2.66
N TYR A 28 -0.79 6.06 -2.89
CA TYR A 28 0.55 6.37 -2.39
C TYR A 28 1.13 7.65 -3.00
N LEU A 29 0.90 7.92 -4.29
CA LEU A 29 1.28 9.19 -4.90
C LEU A 29 0.57 10.38 -4.24
N LYS A 30 -0.74 10.27 -4.01
CA LYS A 30 -1.50 11.30 -3.30
C LYS A 30 -1.03 11.53 -1.86
N ILE A 31 -0.51 10.50 -1.19
CA ILE A 31 0.11 10.66 0.13
C ILE A 31 1.38 11.49 0.00
N PHE A 32 2.24 11.24 -1.01
CA PHE A 32 3.41 12.08 -1.24
C PHE A 32 3.03 13.53 -1.53
N ASP A 33 2.04 13.77 -2.39
CA ASP A 33 1.53 15.12 -2.67
C ASP A 33 1.08 15.84 -1.38
N ALA A 34 0.43 15.11 -0.45
CA ALA A 34 0.02 15.66 0.83
C ALA A 34 1.20 15.92 1.79
N LEU A 35 2.24 15.07 1.75
CA LEU A 35 3.45 15.20 2.57
C LEU A 35 4.34 16.36 2.12
N GLU A 36 4.27 16.78 0.86
CA GLU A 36 5.02 17.94 0.36
C GLU A 36 4.70 19.23 1.12
N PHE A 37 3.46 19.38 1.61
CA PHE A 37 3.04 20.53 2.42
C PHE A 37 3.59 20.53 3.85
N MET A 38 4.22 19.44 4.31
CA MET A 38 4.79 19.34 5.65
C MET A 38 6.28 19.73 5.65
N PRO A 39 6.82 20.32 6.73
CA PRO A 39 8.26 20.59 6.82
C PRO A 39 9.12 19.30 6.71
N SER A 40 10.26 19.36 6.03
CA SER A 40 11.16 18.21 5.81
C SER A 40 11.77 17.63 7.09
N ASN A 41 11.88 18.45 8.14
CA ASN A 41 12.38 18.05 9.45
C ASN A 41 11.30 17.42 10.35
N ALA A 42 10.04 17.41 9.93
CA ALA A 42 8.96 16.80 10.71
C ALA A 42 9.15 15.28 10.75
N ALA A 43 9.25 14.72 11.97
CA ALA A 43 9.42 13.28 12.17
C ALA A 43 8.33 12.47 11.47
N TYR A 44 7.08 12.94 11.54
CA TYR A 44 5.95 12.30 10.87
C TYR A 44 6.15 12.21 9.35
N ARG A 45 6.60 13.30 8.70
CA ARG A 45 6.89 13.29 7.26
C ARG A 45 7.95 12.26 6.92
N LYS A 46 9.09 12.28 7.62
CA LYS A 46 10.21 11.37 7.40
C LYS A 46 9.80 9.89 7.47
N TYR A 47 9.11 9.48 8.54
CA TYR A 47 8.71 8.08 8.72
C TYR A 47 7.57 7.68 7.77
N THR A 48 6.63 8.59 7.49
CA THR A 48 5.53 8.31 6.56
C THR A 48 6.05 8.18 5.14
N GLU A 49 7.00 9.03 4.71
CA GLU A 49 7.66 8.90 3.40
C GLU A 49 8.40 7.57 3.29
N GLN A 50 9.10 7.14 4.34
CA GLN A 50 9.81 5.86 4.37
C GLN A 50 8.84 4.68 4.16
N ILE A 51 7.78 4.59 4.98
CA ILE A 51 6.80 3.49 4.91
C ILE A 51 6.05 3.52 3.57
N THR A 52 5.69 4.71 3.09
CA THR A 52 4.95 4.87 1.82
C THR A 52 5.81 4.47 0.63
N ASN A 53 7.11 4.83 0.63
CA ASN A 53 8.04 4.43 -0.42
C ASN A 53 8.24 2.91 -0.45
N GLU A 54 8.45 2.29 0.72
CA GLU A 54 8.62 0.85 0.83
C GLU A 54 7.40 0.10 0.27
N ARG A 55 6.20 0.48 0.69
CA ARG A 55 4.95 -0.12 0.19
C ARG A 55 4.71 0.14 -1.29
N LEU A 56 5.05 1.34 -1.78
CA LEU A 56 4.92 1.65 -3.21
C LEU A 56 5.84 0.78 -4.06
N ASN A 57 7.07 0.51 -3.60
CA ASN A 57 8.02 -0.36 -4.28
C ASN A 57 7.51 -1.80 -4.33
N MET A 58 6.99 -2.33 -3.23
CA MET A 58 6.35 -3.66 -3.22
C MET A 58 5.21 -3.76 -4.25
N VAL A 59 4.35 -2.74 -4.34
CA VAL A 59 3.24 -2.70 -5.33
C VAL A 59 3.74 -2.53 -6.78
N LYS A 60 4.96 -2.02 -6.98
CA LYS A 60 5.58 -1.93 -8.32
C LYS A 60 6.19 -3.26 -8.75
N GLU A 61 6.83 -3.97 -7.83
CA GLU A 61 7.59 -5.19 -8.10
C GLU A 61 6.69 -6.44 -8.16
N GLU A 62 5.74 -6.57 -7.24
CA GLU A 62 4.97 -7.80 -7.10
C GLU A 62 3.73 -7.83 -8.03
N THR A 63 3.68 -8.88 -8.84
CA THR A 63 2.60 -9.11 -9.82
C THR A 63 1.53 -10.07 -9.29
N ASP A 64 1.87 -10.89 -8.30
CA ASP A 64 0.94 -11.80 -7.63
C ASP A 64 0.24 -11.11 -6.45
N LEU A 65 -1.09 -11.03 -6.53
CA LEU A 65 -1.92 -10.35 -5.53
C LEU A 65 -1.84 -11.02 -4.15
N GLN A 66 -1.73 -12.35 -4.08
CA GLN A 66 -1.64 -13.07 -2.80
C GLN A 66 -0.28 -12.86 -2.13
N LYS A 67 0.79 -12.87 -2.91
CA LYS A 67 2.13 -12.56 -2.39
C LYS A 67 2.20 -11.11 -1.92
N LEU A 68 1.67 -10.18 -2.72
CA LEU A 68 1.64 -8.76 -2.37
C LEU A 68 0.93 -8.52 -1.04
N GLU A 69 -0.23 -9.14 -0.82
CA GLU A 69 -0.99 -9.04 0.43
C GLU A 69 -0.19 -9.58 1.62
N LYS A 70 0.54 -10.68 1.43
CA LYS A 70 1.40 -11.28 2.46
C LYS A 70 2.58 -10.36 2.81
N GLU A 71 3.25 -9.79 1.81
CA GLU A 71 4.38 -8.87 2.02
C GLU A 71 3.93 -7.55 2.68
N LEU A 72 2.82 -6.96 2.21
CA LEU A 72 2.26 -5.74 2.81
C LEU A 72 1.89 -5.93 4.28
N ASN A 73 1.39 -7.11 4.66
CA ASN A 73 1.09 -7.42 6.05
C ASN A 73 2.35 -7.45 6.93
N LYS A 74 3.49 -7.95 6.45
CA LYS A 74 4.74 -7.99 7.24
C LYS A 74 5.23 -6.60 7.63
N VAL A 75 5.13 -5.61 6.73
CA VAL A 75 5.58 -4.24 6.98
C VAL A 75 4.87 -3.63 8.20
N VAL A 76 3.61 -3.99 8.43
CA VAL A 76 2.88 -3.54 9.63
C VAL A 76 3.52 -4.12 10.89
N TYR A 77 3.86 -5.40 10.92
CA TYR A 77 4.40 -6.06 12.12
C TYR A 77 5.85 -5.68 12.46
N LEU A 78 6.66 -5.28 11.47
CA LEU A 78 8.07 -4.93 11.69
C LEU A 78 8.30 -3.56 12.33
N ASN A 79 7.30 -2.66 12.27
CA ASN A 79 7.41 -1.29 12.81
C ASN A 79 6.89 -1.16 14.26
N PHE A 80 6.49 -2.26 14.90
CA PHE A 80 5.98 -2.29 16.28
C PHE A 80 6.88 -3.09 17.26
N ASN A 81 8.13 -3.40 16.88
CA ASN A 81 9.15 -3.96 17.80
C ASN A 81 10.32 -2.99 17.96
#